data_AF-A0A7C4KC31-F1
#
_entry.id   AF-A0A7C4KC31-F1
#
_cell.length_a   1.000
_cell.length_b   1.000
_cell.length_c   1.000
_cell.angle_alpha   90.00
_cell.angle_beta   90.00
_cell.angle_gamma   90.00
#
_symmetry.space_group_name_H-M   'P 1'
#
loop_
_entity.id
_entity.type
_entity.pdbx_description
1 polymer ?
#
loop_
_entity_poly.entity_id
_entity_poly.type
_entity_poly.pdbx_seq_one_letter_code
_entity_poly.pdbx_strand_id
1 'polypeptide(L)'
;MLDAVARANGLAFLAHIVDPAAPAVGQEDISWVDWEVRGFTGIELWNGFSEFKTVLKSKLHAIYYAYNPRRVARGPLPEALQRWDDLLARGQRVVAIGGSDAHALPGRLGPLRQTVFPYEFHFRAINTHLLLDQPLQGDAIVDAGLIYDALRQGHAFIGYDLPAPTRGFRFTAQGMEKTARMGDEISAENGVTFQIRLPQRAECNLLKDGKIIKTWTQRETCTYIATEPGVYRVEVYLQYLGLRRGWIFSNPIYVRGA
;
A
#
# COMPACT_ATOMS: atom_id res chain seq x y z
N MET A 1 -22.21 -11.75 -2.99
CA MET A 1 -21.51 -10.79 -3.89
C MET A 1 -20.16 -11.33 -4.34
N LEU A 2 -19.26 -11.72 -3.42
CA LEU A 2 -17.93 -12.23 -3.79
C LEU A 2 -17.96 -13.43 -4.74
N ASP A 3 -18.88 -14.39 -4.55
CA ASP A 3 -19.02 -15.53 -5.48
C ASP A 3 -19.41 -15.10 -6.91
N ALA A 4 -20.11 -13.98 -7.07
CA ALA A 4 -20.43 -13.44 -8.38
C ALA A 4 -19.20 -12.78 -9.03
N VAL A 5 -18.40 -12.05 -8.23
CA VAL A 5 -17.11 -11.49 -8.69
C VAL A 5 -16.16 -12.62 -9.12
N ALA A 6 -16.03 -13.67 -8.32
CA ALA A 6 -15.18 -14.82 -8.63
C ALA A 6 -15.64 -15.54 -9.90
N ARG A 7 -16.95 -15.77 -10.07
CA ARG A 7 -17.52 -16.36 -11.31
C ARG A 7 -17.27 -15.52 -12.56
N ALA A 8 -17.14 -14.20 -12.40
CA ALA A 8 -16.79 -13.28 -13.48
C ALA A 8 -15.26 -13.12 -13.67
N ASN A 9 -14.44 -13.93 -12.99
CA ASN A 9 -12.98 -13.80 -12.94
C ASN A 9 -12.50 -12.40 -12.48
N GLY A 10 -13.33 -11.70 -11.70
CA GLY A 10 -13.00 -10.40 -11.12
C GLY A 10 -12.14 -10.52 -9.87
N LEU A 11 -11.69 -9.37 -9.38
CA LEU A 11 -10.93 -9.24 -8.13
C LEU A 11 -11.73 -8.42 -7.13
N ALA A 12 -11.69 -8.81 -5.86
CA ALA A 12 -12.38 -8.11 -4.79
C ALA A 12 -11.38 -7.61 -3.76
N PHE A 13 -11.40 -6.30 -3.49
CA PHE A 13 -10.59 -5.67 -2.46
C PHE A 13 -11.50 -5.07 -1.40
N LEU A 14 -11.21 -5.32 -0.13
CA LEU A 14 -11.93 -4.69 0.98
C LEU A 14 -11.46 -3.22 1.04
N ALA A 15 -12.39 -2.29 0.78
CA ALA A 15 -12.10 -0.86 0.76
C ALA A 15 -11.94 -0.31 2.19
N HIS A 16 -11.05 0.68 2.34
CA HIS A 16 -10.80 1.48 3.55
C HIS A 16 -11.06 0.71 4.85
N ILE A 17 -10.31 -0.38 5.04
CA ILE A 17 -10.57 -1.36 6.11
C ILE A 17 -10.55 -0.78 7.52
N VAL A 18 -9.91 0.38 7.69
CA VAL A 18 -9.94 1.20 8.89
C VAL A 18 -10.27 2.64 8.46
N ASP A 19 -11.47 3.08 8.78
CA ASP A 19 -11.99 4.42 8.46
C ASP A 19 -12.82 4.95 9.64
N PRO A 20 -12.15 5.47 10.68
CA PRO A 20 -12.81 5.89 11.91
C PRO A 20 -13.64 7.14 11.71
N ALA A 21 -14.65 7.30 12.57
CA ALA A 21 -15.51 8.48 12.57
C ALA A 21 -14.72 9.80 12.66
N ALA A 22 -15.23 10.83 11.98
CA ALA A 22 -14.80 12.22 12.16
C ALA A 22 -15.98 13.10 12.62
N PRO A 23 -16.30 13.11 13.93
CA PRO A 23 -17.44 13.86 14.48
C PRO A 23 -17.39 15.36 14.18
N ALA A 24 -16.18 15.94 14.07
CA ALA A 24 -15.99 17.35 13.77
C ALA A 24 -16.59 17.80 12.42
N VAL A 25 -16.81 16.85 11.51
CA VAL A 25 -17.40 17.05 10.18
C VAL A 25 -18.61 16.14 9.93
N GLY A 26 -19.16 15.51 10.99
CA GLY A 26 -20.37 14.68 10.91
C GLY A 26 -20.21 13.40 10.08
N GLN A 27 -19.01 12.81 10.05
CA GLN A 27 -18.75 11.54 9.37
C GLN A 27 -18.73 10.39 10.39
N GLU A 28 -19.45 9.32 10.07
CA GLU A 28 -19.52 8.10 10.88
C GLU A 28 -18.31 7.19 10.64
N ASP A 29 -18.17 6.17 11.48
CA ASP A 29 -17.19 5.10 11.29
C ASP A 29 -17.70 4.14 10.23
N ILE A 30 -16.92 3.96 9.17
CA ILE A 30 -17.25 3.06 8.06
C ILE A 30 -16.16 2.00 7.85
N SER A 31 -15.41 1.70 8.92
CA SER A 31 -14.41 0.64 8.93
C SER A 31 -15.04 -0.71 8.56
N TRP A 32 -14.24 -1.57 7.94
CA TRP A 32 -14.69 -2.92 7.61
C TRP A 32 -14.85 -3.75 8.89
N VAL A 33 -16.03 -4.38 9.07
CA VAL A 33 -16.37 -5.10 10.30
C VAL A 33 -16.42 -6.62 10.15
N ASP A 34 -16.72 -7.15 8.96
CA ASP A 34 -16.93 -8.58 8.74
C ASP A 34 -15.64 -9.28 8.25
N TRP A 35 -14.80 -9.69 9.20
CA TRP A 35 -13.52 -10.33 8.91
C TRP A 35 -13.59 -11.85 8.70
N GLU A 36 -14.78 -12.45 8.82
CA GLU A 36 -14.99 -13.87 8.55
C GLU A 36 -15.26 -14.14 7.06
N VAL A 37 -15.49 -13.08 6.28
CA VAL A 37 -15.65 -13.16 4.83
C VAL A 37 -14.43 -13.80 4.16
N ARG A 38 -14.68 -14.67 3.18
CA ARG A 38 -13.64 -15.37 2.41
C ARG A 38 -13.77 -15.09 0.92
N GLY A 39 -12.70 -15.32 0.18
CA GLY A 39 -12.69 -15.21 -1.28
C GLY A 39 -12.46 -13.80 -1.82
N PHE A 40 -12.05 -12.86 -0.98
CA PHE A 40 -11.50 -11.58 -1.44
C PHE A 40 -10.03 -11.74 -1.86
N THR A 41 -9.58 -10.91 -2.78
CA THR A 41 -8.21 -10.88 -3.31
C THR A 41 -7.26 -10.12 -2.40
N GLY A 42 -7.74 -9.01 -1.83
CA GLY A 42 -6.88 -8.09 -1.12
C GLY A 42 -7.61 -7.05 -0.28
N ILE A 43 -6.84 -6.10 0.24
CA ILE A 43 -7.32 -5.00 1.08
C ILE A 43 -6.74 -3.68 0.57
N GLU A 44 -7.51 -2.61 0.74
CA GLU A 44 -6.99 -1.25 0.66
C GLU A 44 -6.27 -0.93 1.97
N LEU A 45 -4.96 -1.22 2.00
CA LEU A 45 -4.11 -1.01 3.17
C LEU A 45 -3.92 0.49 3.45
N TRP A 46 -3.84 1.30 2.39
CA TRP A 46 -3.63 2.74 2.49
C TRP A 46 -4.70 3.51 1.72
N ASN A 47 -5.68 4.03 2.45
CA ASN A 47 -6.65 4.98 1.91
C ASN A 47 -6.24 6.42 2.26
N GLY A 48 -5.98 7.24 1.24
CA GLY A 48 -5.54 8.63 1.40
C GLY A 48 -6.60 9.54 2.04
N PHE A 49 -7.88 9.26 1.84
CA PHE A 49 -8.99 10.05 2.38
C PHE A 49 -9.35 9.66 3.82
N SER A 50 -9.30 8.38 4.19
CA SER A 50 -9.55 7.93 5.58
C SER A 50 -8.51 8.51 6.55
N GLU A 51 -7.24 8.68 6.14
CA GLU A 51 -6.23 9.37 6.97
C GLU A 51 -6.62 10.81 7.31
N PHE A 52 -7.31 11.52 6.42
CA PHE A 52 -7.79 12.87 6.68
C PHE A 52 -8.71 12.90 7.88
N LYS A 53 -9.67 11.98 7.98
CA LYS A 53 -10.62 11.89 9.10
C LYS A 53 -9.91 11.77 10.45
N THR A 54 -8.79 11.06 10.51
CA THR A 54 -8.02 10.86 11.76
C THR A 54 -7.44 12.15 12.36
N VAL A 55 -7.13 13.14 11.51
CA VAL A 55 -6.53 14.43 11.92
C VAL A 55 -7.57 15.53 12.16
N LEU A 56 -8.85 15.28 11.88
CA LEU A 56 -9.96 16.22 12.05
C LEU A 56 -10.52 16.22 13.48
N LYS A 57 -9.80 16.85 14.42
CA LYS A 57 -10.27 16.98 15.81
C LYS A 57 -11.22 18.16 16.04
N SER A 58 -11.27 19.11 15.10
CA SER A 58 -12.14 20.29 15.18
C SER A 58 -12.33 20.92 13.79
N LYS A 59 -13.30 21.84 13.67
CA LYS A 59 -13.51 22.62 12.43
C LYS A 59 -12.28 23.44 12.03
N LEU A 60 -11.50 23.92 12.99
CA LEU A 60 -10.24 24.64 12.72
C LEU A 60 -9.18 23.72 12.11
N HIS A 61 -9.08 22.46 12.56
CA HIS A 61 -8.22 21.47 11.90
C HIS A 61 -8.69 21.20 10.47
N ALA A 62 -10.00 21.08 10.25
CA ALA A 62 -10.56 20.90 8.91
C ALA A 62 -10.13 22.03 7.96
N ILE A 63 -10.21 23.28 8.42
CA ILE A 63 -9.71 24.44 7.67
C ILE A 63 -8.19 24.32 7.47
N TYR A 64 -7.40 24.11 8.52
CA TYR A 64 -5.94 24.02 8.39
C TYR A 64 -5.49 22.99 7.34
N TYR A 65 -6.02 21.77 7.40
CA TYR A 65 -5.66 20.70 6.48
C TYR A 65 -6.28 20.88 5.08
N ALA A 66 -7.41 21.58 4.95
CA ALA A 66 -7.92 21.98 3.64
C ALA A 66 -6.94 22.90 2.89
N TYR A 67 -6.25 23.80 3.60
CA TYR A 67 -5.21 24.66 3.03
C TYR A 67 -3.83 24.01 3.01
N ASN A 68 -3.60 22.94 3.78
CA ASN A 68 -2.32 22.23 3.89
C ASN A 68 -2.47 20.71 3.67
N PRO A 69 -3.06 20.26 2.54
CA PRO A 69 -3.42 18.85 2.34
C PRO A 69 -2.19 17.93 2.33
N ARG A 70 -1.03 18.44 1.89
CA ARG A 70 0.26 17.71 1.90
C ARG A 70 0.71 17.24 3.29
N ARG A 71 0.14 17.82 4.36
CA ARG A 71 0.49 17.48 5.74
C ARG A 71 -0.30 16.29 6.29
N VAL A 72 -1.35 15.84 5.59
CA VAL A 72 -2.27 14.78 6.03
C VAL A 72 -1.59 13.42 6.00
N ALA A 73 -1.34 12.86 4.80
CA ALA A 73 -0.94 11.45 4.65
C ALA A 73 0.43 11.16 5.27
N ARG A 74 0.48 10.25 6.24
CA ARG A 74 1.69 9.84 6.99
C ARG A 74 2.07 8.40 6.70
N GLY A 75 1.11 7.54 6.36
CA GLY A 75 1.30 6.11 6.18
C GLY A 75 -0.02 5.37 6.42
N PRO A 76 -0.10 4.08 6.07
CA PRO A 76 -1.20 3.22 6.47
C PRO A 76 -1.44 3.32 7.99
N LEU A 77 -2.71 3.25 8.41
CA LEU A 77 -3.02 3.27 9.82
C LEU A 77 -2.43 2.02 10.51
N PRO A 78 -1.88 2.13 11.74
CA PRO A 78 -1.30 0.99 12.44
C PRO A 78 -2.24 -0.21 12.58
N GLU A 79 -3.54 0.05 12.77
CA GLU A 79 -4.55 -1.01 12.81
C GLU A 79 -4.67 -1.73 11.45
N ALA A 80 -4.65 -1.01 10.33
CA ALA A 80 -4.71 -1.61 9.00
C ALA A 80 -3.49 -2.51 8.73
N LEU A 81 -2.30 -2.08 9.16
CA LEU A 81 -1.07 -2.89 9.10
C LEU A 81 -1.19 -4.15 9.96
N GLN A 82 -1.67 -4.03 11.19
CA GLN A 82 -1.85 -5.17 12.09
C GLN A 82 -2.86 -6.17 11.51
N ARG A 83 -4.00 -5.71 10.98
CA ARG A 83 -5.00 -6.57 10.33
C ARG A 83 -4.39 -7.32 9.16
N TRP A 84 -3.59 -6.65 8.34
CA TRP A 84 -2.91 -7.30 7.23
C TRP A 84 -1.91 -8.36 7.70
N ASP A 85 -1.08 -8.03 8.70
CA ASP A 85 -0.13 -8.97 9.28
C ASP A 85 -0.83 -10.19 9.88
N ASP A 86 -1.97 -10.02 10.56
CA ASP A 86 -2.76 -11.12 11.11
C ASP A 86 -3.31 -12.05 10.01
N LEU A 87 -3.77 -11.49 8.89
CA LEU A 87 -4.25 -12.27 7.74
C LEU A 87 -3.10 -13.07 7.10
N LEU A 88 -1.94 -12.43 6.91
CA LEU A 88 -0.75 -13.08 6.36
C LEU A 88 -0.22 -14.18 7.28
N ALA A 89 -0.21 -13.95 8.60
CA ALA A 89 0.23 -14.93 9.60
C ALA A 89 -0.67 -16.18 9.65
N ARG A 90 -1.94 -16.06 9.27
CA ARG A 90 -2.87 -17.20 9.08
C ARG A 90 -2.62 -17.98 7.78
N GLY A 91 -1.58 -17.62 7.02
CA GLY A 91 -1.24 -18.23 5.74
C GLY A 91 -2.07 -17.72 4.56
N GLN A 92 -2.91 -16.69 4.76
CA GLN A 92 -3.68 -16.12 3.66
C GLN A 92 -2.77 -15.30 2.75
N ARG A 93 -3.01 -15.35 1.44
CA ARG A 93 -2.36 -14.48 0.47
C ARG A 93 -3.26 -13.28 0.20
N VAL A 94 -3.03 -12.20 0.94
CA VAL A 94 -3.85 -10.98 0.86
C VAL A 94 -3.03 -9.87 0.23
N VAL A 95 -3.46 -9.40 -0.93
CA VAL A 95 -2.80 -8.33 -1.68
C VAL A 95 -3.13 -6.97 -1.05
N ALA A 96 -2.12 -6.18 -0.75
CA ALA A 96 -2.29 -4.79 -0.33
C ALA A 96 -2.27 -3.86 -1.54
N ILE A 97 -3.26 -2.97 -1.60
CA ILE A 97 -3.32 -1.83 -2.51
C ILE A 97 -3.51 -0.53 -1.73
N GLY A 98 -3.17 0.58 -2.37
CA GLY A 98 -3.48 1.92 -1.89
C GLY A 98 -4.41 2.62 -2.86
N GLY A 99 -5.30 3.45 -2.30
CA GLY A 99 -6.27 4.22 -3.07
C GLY A 99 -6.40 5.63 -2.54
N SER A 100 -6.83 6.51 -3.43
CA SER A 100 -7.03 7.92 -3.14
C SER A 100 -8.40 8.22 -2.53
N ASP A 101 -9.40 7.37 -2.82
CA ASP A 101 -10.82 7.63 -2.55
C ASP A 101 -11.20 9.08 -2.88
N ALA A 102 -10.90 9.44 -4.13
CA ALA A 102 -10.78 10.82 -4.54
C ALA A 102 -12.11 11.55 -4.51
N HIS A 103 -12.26 12.45 -3.55
CA HIS A 103 -13.37 13.39 -3.45
C HIS A 103 -12.86 14.83 -3.54
N ALA A 104 -13.30 15.55 -4.57
CA ALA A 104 -13.04 16.98 -4.72
C ALA A 104 -14.15 17.77 -4.01
N LEU A 105 -13.89 18.15 -2.76
CA LEU A 105 -14.91 18.78 -1.91
C LEU A 105 -14.91 20.31 -2.11
N PRO A 106 -16.00 20.91 -2.61
CA PRO A 106 -16.07 22.36 -2.75
C PRO A 106 -16.16 23.01 -1.36
N GLY A 107 -15.13 23.77 -0.98
CA GLY A 107 -15.07 24.52 0.25
C GLY A 107 -15.40 26.01 0.04
N ARG A 108 -16.16 26.58 0.97
CA ARG A 108 -16.40 28.02 1.06
C ARG A 108 -16.16 28.50 2.49
N LEU A 109 -15.37 29.56 2.63
CA LEU A 109 -15.20 30.30 3.87
C LEU A 109 -15.38 31.78 3.57
N GLY A 110 -16.62 32.27 3.70
CA GLY A 110 -16.98 33.63 3.28
C GLY A 110 -16.71 33.86 1.78
N PRO A 111 -15.97 34.92 1.38
CA PRO A 111 -15.65 35.18 -0.03
C PRO A 111 -14.60 34.22 -0.61
N LEU A 112 -13.87 33.47 0.22
CA LEU A 112 -12.86 32.53 -0.23
C LEU A 112 -13.51 31.23 -0.73
N ARG A 113 -13.18 30.86 -1.97
CA ARG A 113 -13.59 29.61 -2.60
C ARG A 113 -12.35 28.75 -2.81
N GLN A 114 -12.37 27.52 -2.31
CA GLN A 114 -11.28 26.57 -2.51
C GLN A 114 -11.81 25.14 -2.55
N THR A 115 -11.32 24.35 -3.50
CA THR A 115 -11.56 22.91 -3.51
C THR A 115 -10.61 22.24 -2.52
N VAL A 116 -11.18 21.54 -1.55
CA VAL A 116 -10.44 20.70 -0.60
C VAL A 116 -10.17 19.36 -1.28
N PHE A 117 -8.88 18.97 -1.30
CA PHE A 117 -8.37 17.81 -2.02
C PHE A 117 -8.81 17.73 -3.50
N PRO A 118 -8.30 18.63 -4.37
CA PRO A 118 -8.58 18.51 -5.81
C PRO A 118 -8.07 17.16 -6.36
N TYR A 119 -8.69 16.64 -7.41
CA TYR A 119 -8.32 15.36 -8.02
C TYR A 119 -6.82 15.25 -8.36
N GLU A 120 -6.20 16.35 -8.82
CA GLU A 120 -4.77 16.41 -9.10
C GLU A 120 -3.92 16.11 -7.85
N PHE A 121 -4.36 16.55 -6.66
CA PHE A 121 -3.69 16.22 -5.41
C PHE A 121 -3.83 14.72 -5.10
N HIS A 122 -5.05 14.21 -5.18
CA HIS A 122 -5.37 12.79 -4.91
C HIS A 122 -4.52 11.85 -5.77
N PHE A 123 -4.49 12.08 -7.08
CA PHE A 123 -3.76 11.22 -8.03
C PHE A 123 -2.24 11.38 -7.98
N ARG A 124 -1.73 12.44 -7.34
CA ARG A 124 -0.30 12.60 -7.06
C ARG A 124 0.12 12.04 -5.71
N ALA A 125 -0.82 11.64 -4.85
CA ALA A 125 -0.55 11.18 -3.50
C ALA A 125 -0.33 9.66 -3.45
N ILE A 126 -1.36 8.90 -3.06
CA ILE A 126 -1.24 7.46 -2.81
C ILE A 126 -1.67 6.70 -4.07
N ASN A 127 -0.75 5.92 -4.62
CA ASN A 127 -0.96 5.13 -5.82
C ASN A 127 -0.52 3.69 -5.63
N THR A 128 -1.21 2.77 -6.29
CA THR A 128 -0.76 1.38 -6.46
C THR A 128 0.05 1.28 -7.75
N HIS A 129 1.29 0.82 -7.63
CA HIS A 129 2.21 0.61 -8.75
C HIS A 129 2.27 -0.88 -9.08
N LEU A 130 2.04 -1.22 -10.35
CA LEU A 130 2.05 -2.60 -10.84
C LEU A 130 3.41 -2.95 -11.47
N LEU A 131 3.86 -4.19 -11.25
CA LEU A 131 4.98 -4.79 -11.94
C LEU A 131 4.46 -5.69 -13.06
N LEU A 132 4.55 -5.21 -14.29
CA LEU A 132 4.12 -5.94 -15.48
C LEU A 132 5.31 -6.60 -16.16
N ASP A 133 5.12 -7.80 -16.70
CA ASP A 133 6.14 -8.53 -17.48
C ASP A 133 6.41 -7.88 -18.84
N GLN A 134 5.43 -7.15 -19.35
CA GLN A 134 5.51 -6.40 -20.59
C GLN A 134 4.85 -5.02 -20.43
N PRO A 135 5.27 -4.01 -21.22
CA PRO A 135 4.59 -2.72 -21.25
C PRO A 135 3.13 -2.86 -21.71
N LEU A 136 2.29 -1.93 -21.26
CA LEU A 136 0.95 -1.76 -21.80
C LEU A 136 1.02 -1.33 -23.27
N GLN A 137 0.16 -1.91 -24.09
CA GLN A 137 0.21 -1.77 -25.55
C GLN A 137 -0.86 -0.79 -26.08
N GLY A 138 -1.79 -0.35 -25.22
CA GLY A 138 -2.94 0.47 -25.60
C GLY A 138 -4.15 -0.34 -26.07
N ASP A 139 -4.09 -1.68 -26.01
CA ASP A 139 -5.23 -2.55 -26.24
C ASP A 139 -5.95 -2.83 -24.93
N ALA A 140 -7.20 -2.38 -24.82
CA ALA A 140 -7.94 -2.42 -23.55
C ALA A 140 -8.14 -3.83 -22.99
N ILE A 141 -8.28 -4.86 -23.84
CA ILE A 141 -8.53 -6.23 -23.39
C ILE A 141 -7.24 -6.85 -22.89
N VAL A 142 -6.17 -6.74 -23.68
CA VAL A 142 -4.84 -7.26 -23.32
C VAL A 142 -4.30 -6.55 -22.08
N ASP A 143 -4.38 -5.21 -22.05
CA ASP A 143 -3.86 -4.41 -20.95
C ASP A 143 -4.66 -4.63 -19.66
N ALA A 144 -5.98 -4.78 -19.73
CA ALA A 144 -6.78 -5.15 -18.57
C ALA A 144 -6.39 -6.53 -18.02
N GLY A 145 -6.11 -7.50 -18.91
CA GLY A 145 -5.59 -8.81 -18.53
C GLY A 145 -4.28 -8.71 -17.73
N LEU A 146 -3.30 -7.97 -18.25
CA LEU A 146 -2.02 -7.74 -17.57
C LEU A 146 -2.19 -7.09 -16.19
N ILE A 147 -3.07 -6.08 -16.11
CA ILE A 147 -3.36 -5.36 -14.86
C ILE A 147 -4.01 -6.30 -13.84
N TYR A 148 -5.02 -7.06 -14.24
CA TYR A 148 -5.70 -7.99 -13.35
C TYR A 148 -4.78 -9.12 -12.90
N ASP A 149 -3.93 -9.64 -13.78
CA ASP A 149 -2.99 -10.70 -13.39
C ASP A 149 -1.92 -10.20 -12.42
N ALA A 150 -1.42 -8.98 -12.60
CA ALA A 150 -0.49 -8.38 -11.65
C ALA A 150 -1.15 -8.15 -10.27
N LEU A 151 -2.38 -7.63 -10.25
CA LEU A 151 -3.14 -7.44 -9.00
C LEU A 151 -3.49 -8.78 -8.32
N ARG A 152 -3.92 -9.78 -9.09
CA ARG A 152 -4.27 -11.12 -8.59
C ARG A 152 -3.08 -11.81 -7.92
N GLN A 153 -1.90 -11.66 -8.50
CA GLN A 153 -0.67 -12.27 -8.00
C GLN A 153 -0.01 -11.43 -6.89
N GLY A 154 -0.43 -10.19 -6.68
CA GLY A 154 0.22 -9.26 -5.74
C GLY A 154 1.54 -8.69 -6.26
N HIS A 155 1.72 -8.65 -7.58
CA HIS A 155 2.86 -8.03 -8.27
C HIS A 155 2.71 -6.51 -8.26
N ALA A 156 2.59 -5.93 -7.06
CA ALA A 156 2.29 -4.53 -6.85
C ALA A 156 2.90 -3.99 -5.55
N PHE A 157 3.03 -2.68 -5.46
CA PHE A 157 3.35 -1.99 -4.20
C PHE A 157 2.57 -0.68 -4.11
N ILE A 158 2.40 -0.19 -2.88
CA ILE A 158 1.81 1.11 -2.61
C ILE A 158 2.92 2.15 -2.55
N GLY A 159 2.75 3.25 -3.27
CA GLY A 159 3.66 4.39 -3.27
C GLY A 159 2.96 5.67 -2.85
N TYR A 160 3.62 6.46 -1.99
CA TYR A 160 3.26 7.85 -1.75
C TYR A 160 4.13 8.74 -2.63
N ASP A 161 3.62 9.11 -3.80
CA ASP A 161 4.41 9.77 -4.85
C ASP A 161 4.54 11.30 -4.65
N LEU A 162 3.71 11.88 -3.79
CA LEU A 162 3.67 13.33 -3.58
C LEU A 162 4.96 13.89 -2.96
N PRO A 163 5.59 13.24 -1.95
CA PRO A 163 6.89 13.68 -1.46
C PRO A 163 8.01 13.47 -2.47
N ALA A 164 8.00 12.34 -3.17
CA ALA A 164 9.00 11.95 -4.15
C ALA A 164 8.52 10.75 -4.99
N PRO A 165 8.93 10.64 -6.27
CA PRO A 165 8.48 9.56 -7.14
C PRO A 165 8.96 8.19 -6.66
N THR A 166 8.06 7.21 -6.57
CA THR A 166 8.40 5.83 -6.19
C THR A 166 8.84 4.95 -7.37
N ARG A 167 8.82 5.50 -8.58
CA ARG A 167 9.26 4.84 -9.81
C ARG A 167 10.70 4.33 -9.67
N GLY A 168 10.90 3.07 -10.01
CA GLY A 168 12.21 2.40 -9.95
C GLY A 168 12.41 1.52 -8.71
N PHE A 169 11.47 1.55 -7.75
CA PHE A 169 11.47 0.61 -6.64
C PHE A 169 11.39 -0.84 -7.12
N ARG A 170 12.23 -1.71 -6.56
CA ARG A 170 12.21 -3.16 -6.81
C ARG A 170 12.49 -3.91 -5.50
N PHE A 171 11.73 -4.97 -5.28
CA PHE A 171 11.98 -5.94 -4.23
C PHE A 171 11.90 -7.34 -4.84
N THR A 172 13.04 -8.03 -4.82
CA THR A 172 13.21 -9.36 -5.41
C THR A 172 13.94 -10.29 -4.44
N ALA A 173 13.80 -11.57 -4.68
CA ALA A 173 14.40 -12.65 -3.93
C ALA A 173 15.10 -13.62 -4.89
N GLN A 174 16.36 -13.93 -4.64
CA GLN A 174 17.13 -14.89 -5.41
C GLN A 174 17.33 -16.15 -4.58
N GLY A 175 16.79 -17.26 -5.06
CA GLY A 175 17.09 -18.60 -4.53
C GLY A 175 18.00 -19.36 -5.50
N MET A 176 18.17 -20.65 -5.25
CA MET A 176 19.02 -21.53 -6.07
C MET A 176 18.46 -21.71 -7.48
N GLU A 177 17.17 -22.03 -7.61
CA GLU A 177 16.56 -22.41 -8.90
C GLU A 177 15.81 -21.26 -9.59
N LYS A 178 15.32 -20.30 -8.82
CA LYS A 178 14.46 -19.22 -9.34
C LYS A 178 14.67 -17.89 -8.64
N THR A 179 14.27 -16.84 -9.34
CA THR A 179 14.06 -15.50 -8.79
C THR A 179 12.57 -15.31 -8.53
N ALA A 180 12.23 -14.67 -7.43
CA ALA A 180 10.87 -14.27 -7.07
C ALA A 180 10.78 -12.75 -6.92
N ARG A 181 9.60 -12.19 -7.20
CA ARG A 181 9.25 -10.79 -6.90
C ARG A 181 8.09 -10.75 -5.91
N MET A 182 7.74 -9.53 -5.45
CA MET A 182 6.56 -9.29 -4.62
C MET A 182 5.35 -10.03 -5.17
N GLY A 183 4.64 -10.77 -4.33
CA GLY A 183 3.52 -11.64 -4.68
C GLY A 183 3.88 -13.12 -4.85
N ASP A 184 5.13 -13.42 -5.25
CA ASP A 184 5.57 -14.78 -5.55
C ASP A 184 5.98 -15.58 -4.32
N GLU A 185 6.12 -16.89 -4.52
CA GLU A 185 6.68 -17.82 -3.55
C GLU A 185 8.06 -18.32 -3.96
N ILE A 186 8.93 -18.57 -2.98
CA ILE A 186 10.27 -19.14 -3.18
C ILE A 186 10.64 -20.10 -2.04
N SER A 187 11.40 -21.15 -2.35
CA SER A 187 11.88 -22.10 -1.33
C SER A 187 12.98 -21.45 -0.47
N ALA A 188 12.95 -21.71 0.84
CA ALA A 188 14.00 -21.35 1.78
C ALA A 188 15.28 -22.20 1.60
N GLU A 189 15.19 -23.29 0.83
CA GLU A 189 16.29 -24.24 0.64
C GLU A 189 17.55 -23.54 0.12
N ASN A 190 18.68 -23.81 0.78
CA ASN A 190 19.99 -23.17 0.51
C ASN A 190 20.04 -21.65 0.70
N GLY A 191 19.01 -21.07 1.34
CA GLY A 191 18.91 -19.64 1.62
C GLY A 191 18.44 -18.82 0.43
N VAL A 192 17.84 -17.68 0.75
CA VAL A 192 17.28 -16.72 -0.19
C VAL A 192 17.95 -15.36 0.01
N THR A 193 18.47 -14.79 -1.07
CA THR A 193 19.04 -13.44 -1.06
C THR A 193 17.99 -12.43 -1.51
N PHE A 194 17.50 -11.63 -0.58
CA PHE A 194 16.68 -10.46 -0.88
C PHE A 194 17.52 -9.31 -1.42
N GLN A 195 17.01 -8.67 -2.46
CA GLN A 195 17.56 -7.46 -3.07
C GLN A 195 16.47 -6.39 -3.13
N ILE A 196 16.76 -5.23 -2.56
CA ILE A 196 15.84 -4.10 -2.48
C ILE A 196 16.52 -2.91 -3.13
N ARG A 197 15.91 -2.37 -4.18
CA ARG A 197 16.35 -1.14 -4.84
C ARG A 197 15.32 -0.05 -4.57
N LEU A 198 15.78 1.06 -4.00
CA LEU A 198 14.98 2.24 -3.73
C LEU A 198 15.23 3.30 -4.82
N PRO A 199 14.23 4.14 -5.15
CA PRO A 199 14.42 5.24 -6.11
C PRO A 199 15.41 6.31 -5.64
N GLN A 200 15.60 6.45 -4.33
CA GLN A 200 16.57 7.37 -3.71
C GLN A 200 16.97 6.87 -2.31
N ARG A 201 17.93 7.53 -1.66
CA ARG A 201 18.34 7.21 -0.29
C ARG A 201 17.20 7.43 0.68
N ALA A 202 16.83 6.36 1.38
CA ALA A 202 15.74 6.40 2.34
C ALA A 202 16.03 5.47 3.53
N GLU A 203 15.13 5.49 4.51
CA GLU A 203 15.06 4.45 5.54
C GLU A 203 14.26 3.26 4.97
N CYS A 204 14.84 2.06 5.00
CA CYS A 204 14.24 0.84 4.48
C CYS A 204 14.16 -0.20 5.60
N ASN A 205 12.98 -0.72 5.85
CA ASN A 205 12.71 -1.78 6.80
C ASN A 205 12.33 -3.04 6.03
N LEU A 206 13.05 -4.12 6.26
CA LEU A 206 12.65 -5.47 5.88
C LEU A 206 11.96 -6.11 7.08
N LEU A 207 10.74 -6.57 6.85
CA LEU A 207 9.89 -7.26 7.80
C LEU A 207 9.80 -8.73 7.44
N LYS A 208 9.71 -9.57 8.47
CA LYS A 208 9.33 -10.99 8.39
C LYS A 208 8.17 -11.20 9.35
N ASP A 209 7.06 -11.73 8.84
CA ASP A 209 5.86 -12.05 9.63
C ASP A 209 5.40 -10.87 10.51
N GLY A 210 5.33 -9.67 9.90
CA GLY A 210 4.92 -8.42 10.56
C GLY A 210 5.98 -7.78 11.48
N LYS A 211 7.14 -8.42 11.67
CA LYS A 211 8.20 -7.90 12.55
C LYS A 211 9.39 -7.39 11.74
N ILE A 212 9.89 -6.21 12.09
CA ILE A 212 11.11 -5.66 11.49
C ILE A 212 12.30 -6.54 11.91
N ILE A 213 12.96 -7.14 10.92
CA ILE A 213 14.18 -7.95 11.12
C ILE A 213 15.45 -7.22 10.71
N LYS A 214 15.31 -6.19 9.86
CA LYS A 214 16.44 -5.38 9.42
C LYS A 214 15.98 -3.98 9.02
N THR A 215 16.73 -2.98 9.49
CA THR A 215 16.61 -1.58 9.06
C THR A 215 17.92 -1.14 8.41
N TRP A 216 17.81 -0.45 7.28
CA TRP A 216 18.88 0.30 6.66
C TRP A 216 18.51 1.78 6.64
N THR A 217 19.45 2.64 7.02
CA THR A 217 19.28 4.10 6.97
C THR A 217 20.12 4.69 5.84
N GLN A 218 19.54 5.63 5.08
CA GLN A 218 20.26 6.38 4.04
C GLN A 218 20.87 5.48 2.94
N ARG A 219 20.13 4.46 2.50
CA ARG A 219 20.57 3.53 1.44
C ARG A 219 19.65 3.59 0.22
N GLU A 220 20.22 3.38 -0.97
CA GLU A 220 19.49 3.19 -2.23
C GLU A 220 19.38 1.70 -2.62
N THR A 221 20.27 0.85 -2.10
CA THR A 221 20.28 -0.59 -2.35
C THR A 221 20.52 -1.31 -1.04
N CYS A 222 19.71 -2.32 -0.76
CA CYS A 222 19.78 -3.14 0.45
C CYS A 222 19.78 -4.62 0.05
N THR A 223 20.57 -5.42 0.76
CA THR A 223 20.63 -6.88 0.56
C THR A 223 20.54 -7.59 1.90
N TYR A 224 19.86 -8.73 1.92
CA TYR A 224 19.71 -9.56 3.12
C TYR A 224 19.60 -11.03 2.73
N ILE A 225 20.32 -11.90 3.43
CA ILE A 225 20.22 -13.35 3.23
C ILE A 225 19.31 -13.91 4.33
N ALA A 226 18.22 -14.55 3.92
CA ALA A 226 17.30 -15.24 4.80
C ALA A 226 17.43 -16.75 4.61
N THR A 227 17.42 -17.51 5.70
CA THR A 227 17.39 -18.99 5.68
C THR A 227 16.10 -19.54 6.27
N GLU A 228 15.26 -18.68 6.82
CA GLU A 228 14.03 -19.07 7.49
C GLU A 228 12.83 -18.88 6.57
N PRO A 229 11.85 -19.80 6.57
CA PRO A 229 10.54 -19.55 5.98
C PRO A 229 9.82 -18.39 6.66
N GLY A 230 8.96 -17.72 5.92
CA GLY A 230 8.15 -16.61 6.41
C GLY A 230 7.63 -15.71 5.30
N VAL A 231 6.83 -14.72 5.70
CA VAL A 231 6.27 -13.70 4.80
C VAL A 231 7.13 -12.45 4.91
N TYR A 232 7.85 -12.13 3.83
CA TYR A 232 8.81 -11.02 3.82
C TYR A 232 8.25 -9.82 3.08
N ARG A 233 8.21 -8.65 3.72
CA ARG A 233 7.75 -7.39 3.10
C ARG A 233 8.68 -6.22 3.42
N VAL A 234 8.62 -5.17 2.62
CA VAL A 234 9.44 -3.98 2.73
C VAL A 234 8.56 -2.77 3.01
N GLU A 235 8.96 -2.00 4.01
CA GLU A 235 8.39 -0.68 4.31
C GLU A 235 9.50 0.37 4.21
N VAL A 236 9.27 1.42 3.43
CA VAL A 236 10.26 2.47 3.19
C VAL A 236 9.70 3.79 3.69
N TYR A 237 10.55 4.58 4.34
CA TYR A 237 10.19 5.85 4.94
C TYR A 237 11.15 6.96 4.51
N LEU A 238 10.60 8.17 4.36
CA LEU A 238 11.35 9.38 4.05
C LEU A 238 10.98 10.52 4.99
N GLN A 239 11.81 11.55 5.03
CA GLN A 239 11.50 12.80 5.71
C GLN A 239 10.76 13.73 4.75
N TYR A 240 9.55 14.15 5.12
CA TYR A 240 8.76 15.08 4.33
C TYR A 240 7.98 16.05 5.22
N LEU A 241 8.21 17.35 4.99
CA LEU A 241 7.67 18.44 5.80
C LEU A 241 8.01 18.29 7.29
N GLY A 242 9.25 17.90 7.60
CA GLY A 242 9.77 17.77 8.96
C GLY A 242 9.30 16.54 9.74
N LEU A 243 8.64 15.58 9.08
CA LEU A 243 8.14 14.35 9.69
C LEU A 243 8.59 13.13 8.89
N ARG A 244 8.84 12.03 9.59
CA ARG A 244 8.99 10.69 9.00
C ARG A 244 7.64 10.26 8.44
N ARG A 245 7.59 9.92 7.15
CA ARG A 245 6.37 9.45 6.46
C ARG A 245 6.65 8.15 5.76
N GLY A 246 5.67 7.26 5.75
CA GLY A 246 5.64 6.09 4.88
C GLY A 246 5.75 6.55 3.42
N TRP A 247 6.51 5.81 2.64
CA TRP A 247 6.80 6.13 1.26
C TRP A 247 6.45 4.97 0.34
N ILE A 248 6.89 3.76 0.68
CA ILE A 248 6.67 2.56 -0.12
C ILE A 248 6.28 1.42 0.81
N PHE A 249 5.22 0.69 0.47
CA PHE A 249 4.80 -0.55 1.14
C PHE A 249 4.67 -1.64 0.08
N SER A 250 5.56 -2.63 0.13
CA SER A 250 5.57 -3.73 -0.84
C SER A 250 4.53 -4.79 -0.50
N ASN A 251 3.93 -5.43 -1.51
CA ASN A 251 3.38 -6.77 -1.28
C ASN A 251 4.48 -7.75 -0.88
N PRO A 252 4.15 -8.84 -0.16
CA PRO A 252 5.16 -9.73 0.39
C PRO A 252 5.74 -10.70 -0.66
N ILE A 253 6.95 -11.19 -0.41
CA ILE A 253 7.50 -12.40 -1.01
C ILE A 253 7.33 -13.53 0.02
N TYR A 254 6.76 -14.65 -0.39
CA TYR A 254 6.47 -15.78 0.49
C TYR A 254 7.64 -16.79 0.43
N VAL A 255 8.44 -16.86 1.48
CA VAL A 255 9.50 -17.87 1.59
C VAL A 255 8.90 -19.11 2.27
N ARG A 256 8.89 -20.24 1.57
CA ARG A 256 8.31 -21.50 2.03
C ARG A 256 9.39 -22.44 2.53
N GLY A 257 9.06 -23.25 3.54
CA GLY A 257 9.91 -24.37 3.95
C GLY A 257 10.06 -25.38 2.82
N ALA A 258 11.15 -26.13 2.86
CA ALA A 258 11.32 -27.32 2.04
C ALA A 258 10.33 -28.42 2.46
#